data_AF-A0AAQ3X3W3-F1
#
_entry.id   AF-A0AAQ3X3W3-F1
#
_cell.length_a   1.000
_cell.length_b   1.000
_cell.length_c   1.000
_cell.angle_alpha   90.00
_cell.angle_beta   90.00
_cell.angle_gamma   90.00
#
_symmetry.space_group_name_H-M   'P 1'
#
loop_
_entity.id
_entity.type
_entity.pdbx_description
1 polymer ?
#
loop_
_entity_poly.entity_id
_entity_poly.type
_entity_poly.pdbx_seq_one_letter_code
_entity_poly.pdbx_strand_id
1 'polypeptide(L)'
;MPLLDALQVPTYAKYFKDILANKREMPSECVKPTTECSAAIMDVPLRKMADPGCPTIPCSIGVLNIDKALCDLGASVSVMPKSVFDRLKLPKPEPTSMCPELADRSVRYPKE
;
A
#
# COMPACT_ATOMS: atom_id res chain seq x y z
N MET A 1 -14.01 6.86 1.95
CA MET A 1 -15.14 7.81 1.88
C MET A 1 -14.95 8.66 0.63
N PRO A 2 -15.79 8.51 -0.39
CA PRO A 2 -15.84 9.42 -1.54
C PRO A 2 -15.83 10.89 -1.11
N LEU A 3 -15.19 11.77 -1.89
CA LEU A 3 -15.14 13.21 -1.61
C LEU A 3 -16.54 13.83 -1.42
N LEU A 4 -17.52 13.35 -2.20
CA LEU A 4 -18.92 13.76 -2.10
C LEU A 4 -19.57 13.37 -0.77
N ASP A 5 -19.12 12.28 -0.14
CA ASP A 5 -19.63 11.86 1.16
C ASP A 5 -18.99 12.68 2.28
N ALA A 6 -17.73 13.09 2.12
CA ALA A 6 -17.05 13.97 3.06
C ALA A 6 -17.67 15.38 3.11
N LEU A 7 -18.26 15.85 2.00
CA LEU A 7 -19.04 17.09 1.93
C LEU A 7 -20.34 17.04 2.74
N GLN A 8 -20.89 15.84 2.96
CA GLN A 8 -22.14 15.63 3.71
C GLN A 8 -21.92 15.48 5.21
N VAL A 9 -20.68 15.22 5.65
CA VAL A 9 -20.34 15.17 7.07
C VAL A 9 -20.31 16.59 7.65
N PRO A 10 -21.18 16.94 8.62
CA PRO A 10 -21.34 18.31 9.10
C PRO A 10 -20.04 18.95 9.60
N THR A 11 -19.17 18.15 10.23
CA THR A 11 -17.88 18.58 10.76
C THR A 11 -16.93 19.07 9.67
N TYR A 12 -16.93 18.43 8.49
CA TYR A 12 -16.06 18.79 7.37
C TYR A 12 -16.73 19.73 6.37
N ALA A 13 -18.07 19.78 6.34
CA ALA A 13 -18.83 20.61 5.41
C ALA A 13 -18.43 22.10 5.47
N LYS A 14 -18.20 22.65 6.67
CA LYS A 14 -17.71 24.03 6.84
C LYS A 14 -16.30 24.20 6.26
N TYR A 15 -15.41 23.27 6.56
CA TYR A 15 -14.03 23.27 6.08
C TYR A 15 -13.96 23.28 4.54
N PHE A 16 -14.70 22.40 3.87
CA PHE A 16 -14.74 22.34 2.41
C PHE A 16 -15.37 23.59 1.78
N LYS A 17 -16.44 24.12 2.38
CA LYS A 17 -17.07 25.38 1.91
C LYS A 17 -16.12 26.56 1.99
N ASP A 18 -15.33 26.66 3.06
CA ASP A 18 -14.36 27.74 3.24
C ASP A 18 -13.20 27.63 2.22
N ILE A 19 -12.76 26.41 1.90
CA ILE A 19 -11.78 26.16 0.82
C ILE A 19 -12.36 26.56 -0.54
N LEU A 20 -13.57 26.09 -0.88
CA LEU A 20 -14.22 26.38 -2.17
C LEU A 20 -14.51 27.88 -2.35
N ALA A 21 -14.76 28.60 -1.25
CA ALA A 21 -14.98 30.03 -1.24
C ALA A 21 -13.67 30.85 -1.18
N ASN A 22 -12.49 30.21 -1.27
CA ASN A 22 -11.18 30.83 -1.12
C ASN A 22 -11.04 31.69 0.15
N LYS A 23 -11.77 31.34 1.22
CA LYS A 23 -11.75 32.04 2.51
C LYS A 23 -10.61 31.60 3.43
N ARG A 24 -9.75 30.70 2.94
CA ARG A 24 -8.66 30.10 3.70
C ARG A 24 -7.42 30.03 2.83
N GLU A 25 -6.28 30.41 3.41
CA GLU A 25 -4.97 30.16 2.80
C GLU A 25 -4.66 28.67 2.90
N MET A 26 -4.39 28.06 1.74
CA MET A 26 -3.93 26.67 1.68
C MET A 26 -2.41 26.63 1.87
N PRO A 27 -1.86 25.59 2.50
CA PRO A 27 -0.43 25.37 2.53
C PRO A 27 0.16 25.47 1.12
N SER A 28 1.21 26.28 0.94
CA SER A 28 1.86 26.48 -0.37
C SER A 28 2.69 25.27 -0.83
N GLU A 29 2.69 24.19 -0.05
CA GLU A 29 3.29 22.91 -0.41
C GLU A 29 2.47 22.27 -1.55
N CYS A 30 2.69 22.81 -2.74
CA CYS A 30 2.14 22.31 -3.98
C CYS A 30 2.89 21.02 -4.32
N VAL A 31 2.31 19.89 -3.98
CA VAL A 31 2.70 18.61 -4.57
C VAL A 31 2.37 18.71 -6.05
N LYS A 32 3.39 18.82 -6.91
CA LYS A 32 3.19 18.80 -8.36
C LYS A 32 2.64 17.41 -8.73
N PRO A 33 1.40 17.30 -9.20
CA PRO A 33 0.87 16.02 -9.62
C PRO A 33 1.70 15.52 -10.81
N THR A 34 1.93 14.20 -10.85
CA THR A 34 2.54 13.59 -12.04
C THR A 34 1.55 13.70 -13.21
N THR A 35 2.08 13.57 -14.43
CA THR A 35 1.28 13.56 -15.65
C THR A 35 0.12 12.57 -15.60
N GLU A 36 0.33 11.41 -14.96
CA GLU A 36 -0.66 10.36 -14.79
C GLU A 36 -1.75 10.77 -13.78
N CYS A 37 -1.37 11.40 -12.66
CA CYS A 37 -2.33 11.91 -11.68
C CYS A 37 -3.20 13.04 -12.28
N SER A 38 -2.62 13.96 -13.03
CA SER A 38 -3.36 15.03 -13.70
C SER A 38 -4.33 14.47 -14.75
N ALA A 39 -3.89 13.51 -15.57
CA ALA A 39 -4.74 12.89 -16.57
C ALA A 39 -5.91 12.10 -15.96
N ALA A 40 -5.70 11.43 -14.81
CA ALA A 40 -6.78 10.77 -14.07
C ALA A 40 -7.85 11.75 -13.56
N ILE A 41 -7.44 12.96 -13.14
CA ILE A 41 -8.36 14.01 -12.68
C ILE A 41 -9.12 14.65 -13.85
N MET A 42 -8.46 14.81 -14.99
CA MET A 42 -9.03 15.45 -16.17
C MET A 42 -9.86 14.49 -17.04
N ASP A 43 -10.12 13.26 -16.56
CA ASP A 43 -10.80 12.18 -17.30
C ASP A 43 -10.18 11.93 -18.69
N VAL A 44 -8.88 12.19 -18.79
CA VAL A 44 -8.12 11.97 -20.01
C VAL A 44 -7.85 10.48 -20.11
N PRO A 45 -8.07 9.85 -21.28
CA PRO A 45 -7.79 8.43 -21.48
C PRO A 45 -6.32 8.13 -21.14
N LEU A 46 -6.11 7.45 -20.01
CA LEU A 46 -4.78 6.97 -19.63
C LEU A 46 -4.41 5.80 -20.54
N ARG A 47 -3.22 5.86 -21.12
CA ARG A 47 -2.64 4.69 -21.79
C ARG A 47 -2.45 3.61 -20.72
N LYS A 48 -3.24 2.54 -20.81
CA LYS A 48 -3.05 1.35 -19.97
C LYS A 48 -1.64 0.84 -20.21
N MET A 49 -0.78 1.00 -19.21
CA MET A 49 0.54 0.37 -19.24
C MET A 49 0.34 -1.15 -19.11
N ALA A 50 1.21 -1.92 -19.77
CA ALA A 50 1.23 -3.35 -19.58
C ALA A 50 1.41 -3.64 -18.09
N ASP A 51 0.67 -4.62 -17.59
CA ASP A 51 0.86 -5.09 -16.22
C ASP A 51 2.31 -5.59 -16.10
N PRO A 52 3.14 -5.03 -15.20
CA PRO A 52 4.48 -5.55 -14.98
C PRO A 52 4.49 -6.99 -14.46
N GLY A 53 3.32 -7.56 -14.12
CA GLY A 53 3.15 -8.92 -13.66
C GLY A 53 3.27 -8.97 -12.14
N CYS A 54 4.17 -9.81 -11.63
CA CYS A 54 4.43 -9.94 -10.20
C CYS A 54 5.31 -8.77 -9.73
N PRO A 55 4.78 -7.75 -9.02
CA PRO A 55 5.58 -6.59 -8.61
C PRO A 55 6.64 -7.06 -7.63
N THR A 56 7.90 -7.03 -8.06
CA THR A 56 9.04 -7.42 -7.22
C THR A 56 9.98 -6.26 -7.02
N ILE A 57 10.51 -6.14 -5.80
CA ILE A 57 11.51 -5.15 -5.43
C ILE A 57 12.74 -5.86 -4.87
N PRO A 58 13.96 -5.34 -5.12
CA PRO A 58 15.13 -5.80 -4.39
C PRO A 58 15.01 -5.36 -2.93
N CYS A 59 15.35 -6.24 -1.99
CA CYS A 59 15.41 -5.93 -0.56
C CYS A 59 16.52 -6.72 0.14
N SER A 60 16.87 -6.30 1.35
CA SER A 60 17.83 -6.98 2.20
C SER A 60 17.22 -7.26 3.57
N ILE A 61 17.40 -8.49 4.07
CA ILE A 61 17.00 -8.88 5.43
C ILE A 61 18.27 -9.31 6.16
N GLY A 62 18.72 -8.53 7.14
CA GLY A 62 20.01 -8.73 7.78
C GLY A 62 21.14 -8.71 6.74
N VAL A 63 21.90 -9.81 6.65
CA VAL A 63 23.00 -9.97 5.68
C VAL A 63 22.58 -10.60 4.35
N LEU A 64 21.31 -10.98 4.20
CA LEU A 64 20.82 -11.64 3.00
C LEU A 64 20.21 -10.62 2.03
N ASN A 65 20.76 -10.55 0.83
CA ASN A 65 20.18 -9.80 -0.28
C ASN A 65 19.19 -10.68 -1.06
N ILE A 66 18.02 -10.10 -1.38
CA ILE A 66 16.94 -10.72 -2.12
C ILE A 66 16.63 -9.83 -3.31
N ASP A 67 16.97 -10.30 -4.52
CA ASP A 67 16.83 -9.48 -5.73
C ASP A 67 15.36 -9.26 -6.14
N LYS A 68 14.47 -10.18 -5.75
CA LYS A 68 13.07 -10.21 -6.15
C LYS A 68 12.15 -10.60 -5.00
N ALA A 69 11.87 -9.65 -4.11
CA ALA A 69 10.83 -9.80 -3.09
C ALA A 69 9.49 -9.30 -3.63
N LEU A 70 8.42 -10.09 -3.47
CA LEU A 70 7.08 -9.71 -3.88
C LEU A 70 6.56 -8.55 -3.03
N CYS A 71 6.16 -7.46 -3.67
CA CYS A 71 5.55 -6.29 -3.04
C CYS A 71 4.04 -6.34 -3.22
N ASP A 72 3.36 -7.05 -2.32
CA ASP A 72 1.90 -7.14 -2.30
C ASP A 72 1.31 -6.04 -1.40
N LEU A 73 0.77 -4.99 -2.01
CA LEU A 73 0.10 -3.89 -1.29
C LEU A 73 -1.26 -4.29 -0.71
N GLY A 74 -1.81 -5.44 -1.11
CA GLY A 74 -3.03 -6.02 -0.56
C GLY A 74 -2.79 -6.90 0.68
N ALA A 75 -1.55 -7.28 0.95
CA ALA A 75 -1.21 -8.11 2.10
C ALA A 75 -1.17 -7.27 3.39
N SER A 76 -1.84 -7.74 4.43
CA SER A 76 -1.81 -7.12 5.76
C SER A 76 -0.55 -7.48 6.57
N VAL A 77 0.16 -8.54 6.16
CA VAL A 77 1.36 -9.06 6.84
C VAL A 77 2.43 -9.44 5.83
N SER A 78 3.70 -9.33 6.23
CA SER A 78 4.83 -9.84 5.45
C SER A 78 5.02 -11.33 5.67
N VAL A 79 5.22 -12.10 4.59
CA VAL A 79 5.46 -13.54 4.65
C VAL A 79 6.89 -13.85 4.25
N MET A 80 7.61 -14.58 5.10
CA MET A 80 8.95 -15.10 4.82
C MET A 80 8.90 -16.60 4.52
N PRO A 81 9.43 -17.08 3.38
CA PRO A 81 9.58 -18.50 3.14
C PRO A 81 10.52 -19.15 4.17
N LYS A 82 10.22 -20.38 4.61
CA LYS A 82 11.07 -21.13 5.54
C LYS A 82 12.53 -21.25 5.05
N SER A 83 12.74 -21.45 3.75
CA SER A 83 14.08 -21.50 3.16
C SER A 83 14.88 -20.21 3.35
N VAL A 84 14.22 -19.05 3.38
CA VAL A 84 14.86 -17.75 3.67
C VAL A 84 15.17 -17.64 5.16
N PHE A 85 14.23 -18.03 6.02
CA PHE A 85 14.42 -18.08 7.47
C PHE A 85 15.62 -18.95 7.86
N ASP A 86 15.71 -20.16 7.32
CA ASP A 86 16.79 -21.12 7.59
C ASP A 86 18.16 -20.57 7.16
N ARG A 87 18.22 -19.84 6.04
CA ARG A 87 19.45 -19.19 5.55
C ARG A 87 19.92 -18.05 6.45
N LEU A 88 18.98 -17.33 7.05
CA LEU A 88 19.27 -16.22 7.97
C LEU A 88 19.74 -16.69 9.34
N LYS A 89 19.57 -17.98 9.67
CA LYS A 89 19.93 -18.57 10.97
C LYS A 89 19.35 -17.77 12.15
N LEU A 90 18.11 -17.31 12.00
CA LEU A 90 17.43 -16.51 13.02
C LEU A 90 17.11 -17.37 14.25
N PRO A 91 17.00 -16.74 15.43
CA PRO A 91 16.46 -17.41 16.62
C PRO A 91 15.08 -17.98 16.36
N LYS A 92 14.71 -19.01 17.14
CA LYS A 92 13.37 -19.61 17.07
C LYS A 92 12.30 -18.51 17.21
N PRO A 93 11.30 -18.43 16.30
CA PRO A 93 10.24 -17.46 16.42
C PRO A 93 9.42 -17.71 17.69
N GLU A 94 8.90 -16.64 18.29
CA GLU A 94 7.93 -16.80 19.37
C GLU A 94 6.65 -17.48 18.85
N PRO A 95 6.08 -18.43 19.61
CA PRO A 95 4.82 -19.04 19.24
C PRO A 95 3.71 -17.99 19.08
N THR A 96 2.90 -18.12 18.04
CA THR A 96 1.76 -17.24 17.79
C THR A 96 0.55 -18.05 17.35
N SER A 97 -0.66 -17.62 17.76
CA SER A 97 -1.93 -18.17 17.30
C SER A 97 -2.40 -17.56 15.98
N MET A 98 -1.68 -16.55 15.46
CA MET A 98 -2.01 -15.89 14.20
C MET A 98 -1.85 -16.87 13.03
N CYS A 99 -2.93 -17.04 12.26
CA CYS A 99 -2.97 -17.88 11.06
C CYS A 99 -3.43 -17.05 9.87
N PRO A 100 -2.55 -16.72 8.91
CA PRO A 100 -2.94 -15.98 7.71
C PRO A 100 -3.78 -16.86 6.76
N GLU A 101 -4.85 -16.28 6.23
CA GLU A 101 -5.58 -16.80 5.07
C GLU A 101 -4.97 -16.19 3.81
N LEU A 102 -4.59 -17.05 2.86
CA LEU A 102 -3.99 -16.65 1.59
C LEU A 102 -5.07 -16.32 0.55
N ALA A 103 -4.67 -15.72 -0.57
CA ALA A 103 -5.59 -15.37 -1.66
C ALA A 103 -6.32 -16.59 -2.27
N ASP A 104 -5.75 -17.79 -2.14
CA ASP A 104 -6.38 -19.06 -2.54
C ASP A 104 -7.34 -19.64 -1.47
N ARG A 105 -7.62 -18.86 -0.41
CA ARG A 105 -8.42 -19.23 0.78
C ARG A 105 -7.82 -20.34 1.63
N SER A 106 -6.55 -20.69 1.40
CA SER A 106 -5.85 -21.61 2.28
C SER A 106 -5.40 -20.90 3.55
N VAL A 107 -5.62 -21.53 4.70
CA VAL A 107 -5.12 -21.06 6.00
C VAL A 107 -3.78 -21.72 6.28
N ARG A 108 -2.77 -20.91 6.61
CA ARG A 108 -1.43 -21.42 6.97
C ARG A 108 -1.19 -21.27 8.46
N TYR A 109 -0.70 -22.34 9.07
CA TYR A 109 -0.35 -22.38 10.48
C TYR A 109 1.15 -22.15 10.66
N PRO A 110 1.57 -21.33 11.65
CA PRO A 110 2.97 -21.21 12.02
C PRO A 110 3.54 -22.60 12.38
N LYS A 111 4.71 -22.93 11.84
CA LYS A 111 5.44 -24.15 12.19
C LYS A 111 6.43 -23.83 13.31
N GLU A 112 6.49 -24.70 14.31
CA GLU A 112 7.45 -24.62 15.43
C GLU A 112 8.91 -24.85 15.01
#